data_AF-A0AAU5XXA1-F1
#
_entry.id   AF-A0AAU5XXA1-F1
#
_cell.length_a   1.000
_cell.length_b   1.000
_cell.length_c   1.000
_cell.angle_alpha   90.00
_cell.angle_beta   90.00
_cell.angle_gamma   90.00
#
_symmetry.space_group_name_H-M   'P 1'
#
loop_
_entity.id
_entity.type
_entity.pdbx_description
1 polymer ?
#
loop_
_entity_poly.entity_id
_entity_poly.type
_entity_poly.pdbx_seq_one_letter_code
_entity_poly.pdbx_strand_id
1 'polypeptide(L)'
;MVHQGKEFGVDLYELEKVAKVDFPTVAADYGDAIGTCERLRGELAQAMQRPAQFGGDALGPVYQAYLDLHDTVTGFLKETKANLDDTATALDKAARHYAETDQAARDELYRRAQNDPELGGKL
;
A
#
# COMPACT_ATOMS: atom_id res chain seq x y z
N MET A 1 19.94 19.26 -5.08
CA MET A 1 20.04 19.50 -6.53
C MET A 1 18.72 20.10 -6.97
N VAL A 2 18.73 21.09 -7.86
CA VAL A 2 17.50 21.76 -8.32
C VAL A 2 16.87 20.87 -9.38
N HIS A 3 15.85 20.10 -9.00
CA HIS A 3 15.11 19.22 -9.91
C HIS A 3 14.38 20.08 -10.95
N GLN A 4 14.69 19.89 -12.24
CA GLN A 4 14.04 20.61 -13.33
C GLN A 4 12.67 20.01 -13.64
N GLY A 5 11.77 20.78 -14.26
CA GLY A 5 10.37 20.37 -14.49
C GLY A 5 10.16 19.03 -15.23
N LYS A 6 11.15 18.57 -16.02
CA LYS A 6 11.11 17.25 -16.65
C LYS A 6 11.40 16.11 -15.67
N GLU A 7 12.34 16.28 -14.75
CA GLU A 7 12.67 15.28 -13.73
C GLU A 7 11.55 15.19 -12.69
N PHE A 8 11.00 16.34 -12.28
CA PHE A 8 9.86 16.38 -11.36
C PHE A 8 8.62 15.68 -11.96
N GLY A 9 8.34 15.85 -13.25
CA GLY A 9 7.27 15.11 -13.93
C GLY A 9 7.49 13.59 -14.00
N VAL A 10 8.74 13.13 -14.12
CA VAL A 10 9.09 11.70 -14.04
C VAL A 10 8.87 11.17 -12.63
N ASP A 11 9.28 11.94 -11.61
CA ASP A 11 9.07 11.55 -10.21
C ASP A 11 7.58 11.43 -9.88
N LEU A 12 6.74 12.38 -10.31
CA LEU A 12 5.28 12.31 -10.12
C LEU A 12 4.65 11.11 -10.83
N TYR A 13 5.12 10.79 -12.04
CA TYR A 13 4.67 9.61 -12.77
C TYR A 13 5.02 8.31 -12.04
N GLU A 14 6.25 8.17 -11.53
CA GLU A 14 6.66 6.98 -10.78
C GLU A 14 5.86 6.87 -9.46
N LEU A 15 5.60 7.97 -8.76
CA LEU A 15 4.73 7.97 -7.57
C LEU A 15 3.31 7.50 -7.91
N GLU A 16 2.74 7.97 -9.02
CA GLU A 16 1.41 7.58 -9.48
C GLU A 16 1.37 6.10 -9.90
N LYS A 17 2.42 5.61 -10.56
CA LYS A 17 2.56 4.20 -10.93
C LYS A 17 2.65 3.31 -9.69
N VAL A 18 3.48 3.66 -8.71
CA VAL A 18 3.59 2.91 -7.44
C VAL A 18 2.24 2.89 -6.73
N ALA A 19 1.55 4.02 -6.66
CA ALA A 19 0.25 4.16 -6.02
C ALA A 19 -0.84 3.31 -6.68
N LYS A 20 -0.88 3.27 -8.02
CA LYS A 20 -2.00 2.67 -8.77
C LYS A 20 -1.73 1.24 -9.24
N VAL A 21 -0.47 0.83 -9.29
CA VAL A 21 -0.07 -0.46 -9.87
C VAL A 21 0.72 -1.28 -8.86
N ASP A 22 1.88 -0.78 -8.42
CA ASP A 22 2.84 -1.63 -7.72
C ASP A 22 2.34 -2.03 -6.32
N PHE A 23 1.93 -1.05 -5.50
CA PHE A 23 1.42 -1.34 -4.16
C PHE A 23 0.11 -2.12 -4.16
N PRO A 24 -0.91 -1.79 -5.00
CA PRO A 24 -2.10 -2.62 -5.12
C PRO A 24 -1.81 -4.05 -5.55
N THR A 25 -0.84 -4.28 -6.43
CA THR A 25 -0.44 -5.63 -6.85
C THR A 25 0.12 -6.42 -5.68
N VAL A 26 1.07 -5.84 -4.94
CA VAL A 26 1.64 -6.50 -3.76
C VAL A 26 0.58 -6.71 -2.68
N ALA A 27 -0.31 -5.74 -2.45
CA ALA A 27 -1.40 -5.86 -1.50
C ALA A 27 -2.38 -6.99 -1.85
N ALA A 28 -2.57 -7.28 -3.14
CA ALA A 28 -3.35 -8.43 -3.60
C ALA A 28 -2.69 -9.76 -3.20
N ASP A 29 -1.36 -9.89 -3.37
CA ASP A 29 -0.61 -11.09 -2.94
C ASP A 29 -0.76 -11.34 -1.43
N TYR A 30 -0.72 -10.28 -0.61
CA TYR A 30 -1.03 -10.38 0.82
C TYR A 30 -2.48 -10.80 1.07
N GLY A 31 -3.42 -10.31 0.27
CA GLY A 31 -4.83 -10.72 0.33
C GLY A 31 -5.02 -12.22 0.10
N ASP A 32 -4.33 -12.78 -0.90
CA ASP A 32 -4.35 -14.21 -1.21
C ASP A 32 -3.72 -15.05 -0.10
N ALA A 33 -2.61 -14.58 0.47
CA ALA A 33 -1.97 -15.21 1.62
C ALA A 33 -2.89 -15.24 2.85
N ILE A 34 -3.54 -14.12 3.17
CA ILE A 34 -4.54 -14.02 4.24
C ILE A 34 -5.68 -15.01 4.01
N GLY A 35 -6.25 -15.05 2.79
CA GLY A 35 -7.32 -15.98 2.44
C GLY A 35 -6.92 -17.45 2.61
N THR A 36 -5.67 -17.78 2.27
CA THR A 36 -5.13 -19.12 2.48
C THR A 36 -4.99 -19.46 3.96
N CYS A 37 -4.46 -18.53 4.78
CA CYS A 37 -4.37 -18.72 6.23
C CYS A 37 -5.74 -18.95 6.87
N GLU A 38 -6.73 -18.10 6.58
CA GLU A 38 -8.07 -18.22 7.15
C GLU A 38 -8.75 -19.54 6.76
N ARG A 39 -8.55 -20.00 5.52
CA ARG A 39 -9.03 -21.32 5.09
C ARG A 39 -8.39 -22.46 5.90
N LEU A 40 -7.07 -22.45 6.06
CA LEU A 40 -6.35 -23.47 6.83
C LEU A 40 -6.75 -23.47 8.31
N ARG A 41 -7.04 -22.30 8.88
CA ARG A 41 -7.54 -22.17 10.25
C ARG A 41 -8.84 -22.96 10.46
N GLY A 42 -9.75 -22.93 9.49
CA GLY A 42 -11.02 -23.67 9.56
C GLY A 42 -10.85 -25.19 9.57
N GLU A 43 -9.80 -25.70 8.93
CA GLU A 43 -9.51 -27.14 8.82
C GLU A 43 -8.58 -27.66 9.94
N LEU A 44 -7.97 -26.75 10.70
CA LEU A 44 -6.91 -27.05 11.67
C LEU A 44 -7.31 -28.08 12.72
N ALA A 45 -8.50 -27.93 13.31
CA ALA A 45 -8.96 -28.83 14.36
C ALA A 45 -9.06 -30.28 13.85
N GLN A 46 -9.50 -30.47 12.61
CA GLN A 46 -9.55 -31.80 11.98
C GLN A 46 -8.14 -32.34 11.70
N ALA A 47 -7.24 -31.49 11.20
CA ALA A 47 -5.86 -31.89 10.90
C ALA A 47 -5.04 -32.26 12.15
N MET A 48 -5.34 -31.65 13.30
CA MET A 48 -4.66 -31.89 14.57
C MET A 48 -5.33 -32.96 15.44
N GLN A 49 -6.42 -33.57 14.98
CA GLN A 49 -7.04 -34.70 15.68
C GLN A 49 -6.05 -35.84 15.86
N ARG A 50 -5.95 -36.33 17.09
CA ARG A 50 -5.06 -37.44 17.44
C ARG A 50 -5.66 -38.34 18.51
N PRO A 51 -5.27 -39.62 18.54
CA PRO A 51 -5.65 -40.51 19.63
C PRO A 51 -5.19 -39.98 21.00
N ALA A 52 -6.09 -40.03 21.99
CA ALA A 52 -5.84 -39.54 23.35
C ALA A 52 -4.65 -40.22 24.05
N GLN A 53 -4.28 -41.42 23.62
CA GLN A 53 -3.10 -42.16 24.13
C GLN A 53 -1.77 -41.40 23.95
N PHE A 54 -1.72 -40.43 23.04
CA PHE A 54 -0.56 -39.58 22.85
C PHE A 54 -0.54 -38.35 23.77
N GLY A 55 -1.57 -38.12 24.60
CA GLY A 55 -1.67 -36.98 25.52
C GLY A 55 -2.04 -35.64 24.86
N GLY A 56 -2.48 -34.69 25.71
CA GLY A 56 -2.88 -33.33 25.33
C GLY A 56 -4.29 -33.24 24.71
N ASP A 57 -5.25 -34.01 25.20
CA ASP A 57 -6.62 -34.10 24.69
C ASP A 57 -6.71 -34.43 23.19
N ALA A 58 -7.90 -34.28 22.60
CA ALA A 58 -8.17 -34.71 21.22
C ALA A 58 -7.39 -33.93 20.14
N LEU A 59 -6.89 -32.72 20.47
CA LEU A 59 -6.21 -31.80 19.54
C LEU A 59 -4.70 -31.69 19.81
N GLY A 60 -4.21 -32.32 20.87
CA GLY A 60 -2.82 -32.25 21.27
C GLY A 60 -2.43 -30.95 22.00
N PRO A 61 -1.28 -30.97 22.68
CA PRO A 61 -0.84 -29.86 23.53
C PRO A 61 -0.38 -28.63 22.74
N VAL A 62 -0.14 -28.77 21.43
CA VAL A 62 0.38 -27.69 20.56
C VAL A 62 -0.72 -26.88 19.89
N TYR A 63 -1.98 -27.31 19.98
CA TYR A 63 -3.09 -26.71 19.25
C TYR A 63 -3.25 -25.21 19.56
N GLN A 64 -3.26 -24.85 20.84
CA GLN A 64 -3.39 -23.45 21.24
C GLN A 64 -2.18 -22.61 20.81
N ALA A 65 -0.97 -23.12 21.01
CA ALA A 65 0.26 -22.42 20.59
C ALA A 65 0.30 -22.21 19.06
N TYR A 66 -0.22 -23.15 18.28
CA TYR A 66 -0.38 -22.98 16.84
C TYR A 66 -1.42 -21.91 16.52
N LEU A 67 -2.58 -21.90 17.19
CA LEU A 67 -3.60 -20.87 16.99
C LEU A 67 -3.05 -19.47 17.27
N ASP A 68 -2.33 -19.30 18.38
CA ASP A 68 -1.74 -18.01 18.75
C ASP A 68 -0.71 -17.55 17.72
N LEU A 69 0.13 -18.47 17.22
CA LEU A 69 1.09 -18.20 16.15
C LEU A 69 0.37 -17.83 14.84
N HIS A 70 -0.66 -18.59 14.48
CA HIS A 70 -1.45 -18.37 13.27
C HIS A 70 -2.11 -16.99 13.29
N ASP A 71 -2.69 -16.59 14.42
CA ASP A 71 -3.33 -15.30 14.62
C ASP A 71 -2.32 -14.16 14.54
N THR A 72 -1.15 -14.34 15.14
CA THR A 72 -0.05 -13.37 15.08
C THR A 72 0.43 -13.17 13.64
N VAL A 73 0.73 -14.24 12.92
CA VAL A 73 1.20 -14.18 11.52
C VAL A 73 0.13 -13.55 10.63
N THR A 74 -1.12 -13.99 10.74
CA THR A 74 -2.23 -13.45 9.96
C THR A 74 -2.48 -11.97 10.29
N GLY A 75 -2.27 -11.56 11.55
CA GLY A 75 -2.28 -10.17 11.97
C GLY A 75 -1.24 -9.33 11.22
N PHE A 76 0.02 -9.77 11.18
CA PHE A 76 1.07 -9.06 10.43
C PHE A 76 0.79 -8.98 8.93
N LEU A 77 0.22 -10.02 8.32
CA LEU A 77 -0.17 -9.99 6.91
C LEU A 77 -1.24 -8.93 6.66
N LYS A 78 -2.27 -8.87 7.51
CA LYS A 78 -3.36 -7.88 7.43
C LYS A 78 -2.84 -6.46 7.61
N GLU A 79 -2.00 -6.23 8.62
CA GLU A 79 -1.38 -4.93 8.87
C GLU A 79 -0.50 -4.48 7.71
N THR A 80 0.33 -5.39 7.18
CA THR A 80 1.19 -5.08 6.02
C THR A 80 0.36 -4.71 4.80
N LYS A 81 -0.70 -5.47 4.51
CA LYS A 81 -1.64 -5.14 3.42
C LYS A 81 -2.26 -3.75 3.61
N ALA A 82 -2.77 -3.46 4.80
CA ALA A 82 -3.39 -2.17 5.10
C ALA A 82 -2.38 -1.02 4.92
N ASN A 83 -1.15 -1.19 5.39
CA ASN A 83 -0.09 -0.19 5.20
C ASN A 83 0.23 0.06 3.72
N LEU A 84 0.21 -0.98 2.88
CA LEU A 84 0.40 -0.82 1.43
C LEU A 84 -0.76 -0.03 0.79
N ASP A 85 -2.00 -0.37 1.14
CA ASP A 85 -3.20 0.33 0.64
C ASP A 85 -3.24 1.81 1.08
N ASP A 86 -2.89 2.07 2.34
CA ASP A 86 -2.83 3.43 2.90
C ASP A 86 -1.71 4.25 2.27
N THR A 87 -0.54 3.64 2.06
CA THR A 87 0.59 4.31 1.40
C THR A 87 0.27 4.58 -0.07
N ALA A 88 -0.36 3.64 -0.77
CA ALA A 88 -0.83 3.85 -2.14
C ALA A 88 -1.78 5.06 -2.23
N THR A 89 -2.73 5.15 -1.30
CA THR A 89 -3.66 6.29 -1.21
C THR A 89 -2.93 7.60 -0.94
N ALA A 90 -1.94 7.60 -0.04
CA ALA A 90 -1.15 8.78 0.28
C ALA A 90 -0.31 9.25 -0.93
N LEU A 91 0.28 8.31 -1.68
CA LEU A 91 1.07 8.60 -2.87
C LEU A 91 0.22 9.17 -4.01
N ASP A 92 -0.96 8.61 -4.29
CA ASP A 92 -1.89 9.17 -5.30
C ASP A 92 -2.29 10.60 -4.94
N LYS A 93 -2.59 10.87 -3.67
CA LYS A 93 -2.91 12.24 -3.19
C LYS A 93 -1.72 13.18 -3.34
N ALA A 94 -0.52 12.74 -2.96
CA ALA A 94 0.68 13.56 -3.06
C ALA A 94 0.99 13.90 -4.53
N ALA A 95 0.97 12.91 -5.42
CA ALA A 95 1.23 13.10 -6.85
C ALA A 95 0.26 14.12 -7.48
N ARG A 96 -1.04 13.99 -7.19
CA ARG A 96 -2.06 14.93 -7.67
C ARG A 96 -1.86 16.33 -7.10
N HIS A 97 -1.62 16.44 -5.80
CA HIS A 97 -1.43 17.74 -5.15
C HIS A 97 -0.24 18.51 -5.74
N TYR A 98 0.89 17.83 -5.99
CA TYR A 98 2.04 18.45 -6.64
C TYR A 98 1.74 18.84 -8.09
N ALA A 99 1.09 17.98 -8.87
CA ALA A 99 0.71 18.28 -10.26
C ALA A 99 -0.23 19.51 -10.33
N GLU A 100 -1.22 19.60 -9.46
CA GLU A 100 -2.15 20.73 -9.37
C GLU A 100 -1.44 22.03 -8.96
N THR A 101 -0.53 21.95 -7.99
CA THR A 101 0.24 23.10 -7.50
C THR A 101 1.16 23.66 -8.59
N ASP A 102 1.84 22.77 -9.33
CA ASP A 102 2.71 23.15 -10.44
C ASP A 102 1.92 23.80 -11.58
N GLN A 103 0.75 23.25 -11.91
CA GLN A 103 -0.13 23.86 -12.90
C GLN A 103 -0.59 25.25 -12.45
N ALA A 104 -1.02 25.41 -11.20
CA ALA A 104 -1.45 26.70 -10.66
C ALA A 104 -0.31 27.73 -10.66
N ALA A 105 0.92 27.31 -10.31
CA ALA A 105 2.09 28.18 -10.34
C ALA A 105 2.43 28.64 -11.77
N ARG A 106 2.34 27.73 -12.75
CA ARG A 106 2.51 28.06 -14.17
C ARG A 106 1.46 29.06 -14.65
N ASP A 107 0.19 28.81 -14.33
CA ASP A 107 -0.91 29.67 -14.76
C ASP A 107 -0.79 31.09 -14.12
N GLU A 108 -0.34 31.18 -12.86
CA GLU A 108 -0.05 32.45 -12.19
C GLU A 108 1.16 33.18 -12.81
N LEU A 109 2.22 32.46 -13.20
CA LEU A 109 3.34 33.03 -13.95
C LEU A 109 2.86 33.67 -15.26
N TYR A 110 2.06 32.94 -16.05
CA TYR A 110 1.50 33.46 -17.30
C TYR A 110 0.62 34.68 -17.07
N ARG A 111 -0.25 34.64 -16.05
CA ARG A 111 -1.10 35.78 -15.69
C ARG A 111 -0.25 37.00 -15.33
N ARG A 112 0.83 36.85 -14.57
CA ARG A 112 1.69 37.98 -14.18
C ARG A 112 2.43 38.57 -15.37
N ALA A 113 3.05 37.76 -16.22
CA ALA A 113 3.79 38.28 -17.37
C ALA A 113 2.91 38.96 -18.42
N GLN A 114 1.65 38.53 -18.56
CA GLN A 114 0.67 39.22 -19.41
C GLN A 114 0.30 40.61 -18.86
N ASN A 115 0.31 40.77 -17.55
CA ASN A 115 -0.03 42.03 -16.88
C ASN A 115 1.20 42.89 -16.57
N ASP A 116 2.41 42.40 -16.85
CA ASP A 116 3.66 43.09 -16.60
C ASP A 116 4.00 43.99 -17.80
N PRO A 117 4.07 45.32 -17.61
CA PRO A 117 4.37 46.26 -18.68
C PRO A 117 5.79 46.13 -19.25
N GLU A 118 6.75 45.53 -18.54
CA GLU A 118 8.10 45.29 -19.02
C GLU A 118 8.20 44.00 -19.85
N LEU A 119 7.41 42.98 -19.52
CA LEU A 119 7.34 41.73 -20.29
C LEU A 119 6.35 41.82 -21.46
N GLY A 120 5.36 42.70 -21.40
CA GLY A 120 4.45 43.00 -22.52
C GLY A 120 3.72 41.77 -23.09
N GLY A 121 3.44 40.76 -22.24
CA GLY A 121 2.84 39.49 -22.66
C GLY A 121 3.79 38.51 -23.35
N LYS A 122 5.10 38.73 -23.31
CA LYS A 122 6.10 37.77 -23.80
C LYS A 122 6.45 36.75 -22.72
N LEU A 123 5.84 35.57 -22.83
CA LEU A 123 6.29 34.30 -22.25
C LEU A 123 6.29 33.23 -23.34
#